data_AF-A0A960SRG2-F1
#
_entry.id   AF-A0A960SRG2-F1
#
_cell.length_a   1.000
_cell.length_b   1.000
_cell.length_c   1.000
_cell.angle_alpha   90.00
_cell.angle_beta   90.00
_cell.angle_gamma   90.00
#
_symmetry.space_group_name_H-M   'P 1'
#
loop_
_entity.id
_entity.type
_entity.pdbx_description
1 polymer ?
#
loop_
_entity_poly.entity_id
_entity_poly.type
_entity_poly.pdbx_seq_one_letter_code
_entity_poly.pdbx_strand_id
1 'polypeptide(L)'
;MGAPMNRLRGRTFTTPAPWLVAAVLLAGCDPSPQSRAPAETAAPSPSPGPQAPAPAEPLFTDVTQPAGINFQHQLADGDLSNIMESDGAGGVVFDCDGDGLLDLYLVNSGPAPVLSDAPPETVRRPNRLYRNHGDGSFEDRTEIAGVAGHGFGTTAAAADYDNDGDTDLLVVNFGGVILFQNNGDGTFKDVTAPAGLTHDRAGISATFLDADRDGWLDLFVANYLVFDPAIKPAQGSKAPYPGPLAYDPEFNVLYRNRGDGTFEDVSETSGIRVPGHRAMSVTAFDYDLDGDADLYVSNDGTANLLLQNDGQGHFKDVALETGVGFNGFGKADGSMGACIGDVDGDTRPDLLVTRFGNASLYLNSD
;
A
#
# COMPACT_ATOMS: atom_id res chain seq x y z
N MET A 1 3.31 -24.64 49.88
CA MET A 1 4.13 -25.58 49.09
C MET A 1 4.36 -24.91 47.75
N GLY A 2 5.57 -24.37 47.55
CA GLY A 2 5.95 -23.67 46.32
C GLY A 2 6.70 -24.62 45.38
N ALA A 3 6.43 -24.52 44.08
CA ALA A 3 7.17 -25.18 43.02
C ALA A 3 8.08 -24.16 42.30
N PRO A 4 9.27 -24.55 41.79
CA PRO A 4 10.33 -23.60 41.47
C PRO A 4 10.40 -23.20 39.99
N MET A 5 10.80 -21.94 39.79
CA MET A 5 11.21 -21.33 38.51
C MET A 5 12.54 -21.90 38.00
N ASN A 6 12.60 -22.27 36.72
CA ASN A 6 13.85 -22.55 36.02
C ASN A 6 14.44 -21.26 35.41
N ARG A 7 15.69 -20.94 35.78
CA ARG A 7 16.50 -19.87 35.17
C ARG A 7 17.41 -20.45 34.08
N LEU A 8 17.32 -19.91 32.86
CA LEU A 8 18.29 -20.15 31.79
C LEU A 8 19.52 -19.25 31.98
N ARG A 9 20.72 -19.83 31.89
CA ARG A 9 22.03 -19.16 31.97
C ARG A 9 22.50 -18.76 30.58
N GLY A 10 22.86 -17.49 30.40
CA GLY A 10 23.55 -16.98 29.22
C GLY A 10 25.00 -17.45 29.13
N ARG A 11 25.49 -17.66 27.91
CA ARG A 11 26.91 -17.88 27.58
C ARG A 11 27.43 -16.70 26.77
N THR A 12 28.50 -16.08 27.23
CA THR A 12 29.33 -15.11 26.50
C THR A 12 30.54 -15.81 25.90
N PHE A 13 30.92 -15.45 24.67
CA PHE A 13 32.15 -15.88 24.00
C PHE A 13 33.17 -14.74 23.97
N THR A 14 34.42 -15.04 24.28
CA THR A 14 35.57 -14.14 24.11
C THR A 14 36.65 -14.82 23.26
N THR A 15 37.17 -14.10 22.28
CA THR A 15 38.30 -14.48 21.40
C THR A 15 39.63 -13.95 21.92
N PRO A 16 40.77 -14.58 21.62
CA PRO A 16 42.05 -13.86 21.54
C PRO A 16 42.86 -14.13 20.26
N ALA A 17 43.70 -13.14 19.90
CA ALA A 17 44.73 -13.17 18.86
C ALA A 17 46.15 -13.00 19.52
N PRO A 18 47.27 -12.89 18.78
CA PRO A 18 48.25 -13.97 18.59
C PRO A 18 49.66 -13.67 19.15
N TRP A 19 50.59 -14.64 19.06
CA TRP A 19 52.02 -14.49 19.41
C TRP A 19 52.95 -14.87 18.26
N LEU A 20 53.97 -14.04 18.04
CA LEU A 20 55.12 -14.20 17.14
C LEU A 20 56.28 -14.91 17.85
N VAL A 21 57.00 -15.80 17.16
CA VAL A 21 58.37 -16.22 17.56
C VAL A 21 59.25 -16.39 16.31
N ALA A 22 60.42 -15.76 16.35
CA ALA A 22 61.52 -15.90 15.40
C ALA A 22 62.59 -16.87 15.94
N ALA A 23 63.24 -17.61 15.05
CA ALA A 23 64.49 -18.32 15.35
C ALA A 23 65.43 -18.33 14.14
N VAL A 24 66.69 -18.02 14.42
CA VAL A 24 67.85 -18.01 13.51
C VAL A 24 68.77 -19.17 13.89
N LEU A 25 69.35 -19.88 12.92
CA LEU A 25 70.61 -20.64 13.12
C LEU A 25 71.45 -20.68 11.82
N LEU A 26 72.75 -20.48 12.05
CA LEU A 26 73.96 -20.44 11.20
C LEU A 26 74.39 -21.87 10.76
N ALA A 27 75.36 -22.20 9.88
CA ALA A 27 76.15 -21.63 8.79
C ALA A 27 77.06 -22.81 8.29
N GLY A 28 77.53 -22.82 7.04
CA GLY A 28 78.52 -23.79 6.55
C GLY A 28 79.25 -23.30 5.30
N CYS A 29 80.58 -23.21 5.38
CA CYS A 29 81.50 -22.55 4.44
C CYS A 29 81.86 -23.36 3.19
N ASP A 30 82.12 -22.69 2.05
CA ASP A 30 83.29 -22.94 1.19
C ASP A 30 83.51 -21.81 0.15
N PRO A 31 84.72 -21.70 -0.46
CA PRO A 31 85.36 -20.42 -0.78
C PRO A 31 85.00 -19.83 -2.16
N SER A 32 85.01 -18.50 -2.22
CA SER A 32 84.72 -17.67 -3.39
C SER A 32 85.77 -17.78 -4.50
N PRO A 33 85.36 -17.96 -5.76
CA PRO A 33 86.11 -17.52 -6.93
C PRO A 33 85.39 -16.39 -7.68
N GLN A 34 86.09 -15.27 -7.78
CA GLN A 34 86.14 -14.30 -8.89
C GLN A 34 84.83 -13.74 -9.48
N SER A 35 84.73 -12.42 -9.29
CA SER A 35 83.75 -11.46 -9.81
C SER A 35 83.41 -11.63 -11.31
N ARG A 36 82.12 -11.88 -11.56
CA ARG A 36 81.37 -11.47 -12.76
C ARG A 36 80.10 -10.79 -12.26
N ALA A 37 79.78 -9.61 -12.78
CA ALA A 37 78.54 -8.90 -12.46
C ALA A 37 77.32 -9.77 -12.81
N PRO A 38 76.40 -10.06 -11.86
CA PRO A 38 75.15 -10.74 -12.18
C PRO A 38 74.21 -9.80 -12.93
N ALA A 39 73.59 -10.32 -13.99
CA ALA A 39 72.49 -9.67 -14.69
C ALA A 39 71.35 -9.36 -13.72
N GLU A 40 70.75 -8.18 -13.89
CA GLU A 40 69.59 -7.69 -13.13
C GLU A 40 68.38 -8.61 -13.40
N THR A 41 68.15 -9.58 -12.51
CA THR A 41 66.97 -10.44 -12.55
C THR A 41 65.76 -9.63 -12.09
N ALA A 42 64.85 -9.34 -13.03
CA ALA A 42 63.56 -8.74 -12.74
C ALA A 42 62.81 -9.54 -11.67
N ALA A 43 62.32 -8.85 -10.64
CA ALA A 43 61.50 -9.44 -9.60
C ALA A 43 60.22 -10.04 -10.21
N PRO A 44 59.75 -11.22 -9.76
CA PRO A 44 58.50 -11.79 -10.23
C PRO A 44 57.35 -10.85 -9.89
N SER A 45 56.49 -10.58 -10.88
CA SER A 45 55.28 -9.80 -10.70
C SER A 45 54.40 -10.44 -9.62
N PRO A 46 53.75 -9.66 -8.74
CA PRO A 46 52.86 -10.21 -7.73
C PRO A 46 51.72 -10.97 -8.42
N SER A 47 51.47 -12.20 -7.98
CA SER A 47 50.32 -12.99 -8.41
C SER A 47 49.04 -12.18 -8.20
N PRO A 48 48.11 -12.13 -9.18
CA PRO A 48 46.84 -11.46 -8.99
C PRO A 48 46.14 -12.09 -7.78
N GLY A 49 45.77 -11.26 -6.80
CA GLY A 49 45.00 -11.70 -5.65
C GLY A 49 43.67 -12.33 -6.11
N PRO A 50 43.00 -13.12 -5.24
CA PRO A 50 41.72 -13.73 -5.58
C PRO A 50 40.76 -12.65 -6.09
N GLN A 51 40.29 -12.81 -7.33
CA GLN A 51 39.25 -11.96 -7.89
C GLN A 51 38.01 -12.07 -6.99
N ALA A 52 37.49 -10.92 -6.57
CA ALA A 52 36.19 -10.88 -5.92
C ALA A 52 35.16 -11.57 -6.84
N PRO A 53 34.24 -12.37 -6.29
CA PRO A 53 33.18 -12.99 -7.09
C PRO A 53 32.43 -11.91 -7.86
N ALA A 54 32.10 -12.21 -9.12
CA ALA A 54 31.29 -11.31 -9.93
C ALA A 54 30.00 -10.96 -9.17
N PRO A 55 29.53 -9.70 -9.22
CA PRO A 55 28.27 -9.34 -8.58
C PRO A 55 27.15 -10.22 -9.14
N ALA A 56 26.33 -10.78 -8.25
CA ALA A 56 25.17 -11.56 -8.64
C ALA A 56 24.22 -10.69 -9.47
N GLU A 57 23.60 -11.28 -10.49
CA GLU A 57 22.54 -10.58 -11.23
C GLU A 57 21.41 -10.18 -10.27
N PRO A 58 20.82 -8.98 -10.45
CA PRO A 58 19.76 -8.52 -9.58
C PRO A 58 18.54 -9.44 -9.71
N LEU A 59 17.90 -9.75 -8.58
CA LEU A 59 16.66 -10.54 -8.55
C LEU A 59 15.48 -9.82 -9.22
N PHE A 60 15.53 -8.49 -9.27
CA PHE A 60 14.50 -7.63 -9.86
C PHE A 60 15.11 -6.78 -10.97
N THR A 61 14.39 -6.66 -12.09
CA THR A 61 14.75 -5.82 -13.24
C THR A 61 13.59 -4.89 -13.54
N ASP A 62 13.89 -3.60 -13.74
CA ASP A 62 12.89 -2.64 -14.22
C ASP A 62 12.52 -2.97 -15.66
N VAL A 63 11.26 -3.35 -15.87
CA VAL A 63 10.70 -3.68 -17.18
C VAL A 63 9.66 -2.67 -17.64
N THR A 64 9.50 -1.52 -16.95
CA THR A 64 8.41 -0.56 -17.22
C THR A 64 8.38 -0.12 -18.69
N GLN A 65 9.53 0.33 -19.20
CA GLN A 65 9.65 0.76 -20.59
C GLN A 65 9.49 -0.38 -21.61
N PRO A 66 10.20 -1.53 -21.51
CA PRO A 66 10.00 -2.64 -22.46
C PRO A 66 8.61 -3.28 -22.36
N ALA A 67 7.93 -3.18 -21.22
CA ALA A 67 6.55 -3.61 -21.05
C ALA A 67 5.53 -2.66 -21.70
N GLY A 68 5.94 -1.52 -22.26
CA GLY A 68 5.02 -0.58 -22.91
C GLY A 68 4.28 0.36 -21.96
N ILE A 69 4.63 0.38 -20.67
CA ILE A 69 4.00 1.25 -19.67
C ILE A 69 4.68 2.62 -19.70
N ASN A 70 3.89 3.68 -19.93
CA ASN A 70 4.39 5.07 -20.03
C ASN A 70 3.71 6.03 -19.03
N PHE A 71 3.13 5.48 -17.97
CA PHE A 71 2.38 6.23 -16.98
C PHE A 71 3.28 7.27 -16.28
N GLN A 72 2.75 8.49 -16.17
CA GLN A 72 3.37 9.56 -15.40
C GLN A 72 2.31 10.09 -14.45
N HIS A 73 2.53 9.86 -13.17
CA HIS A 73 1.72 10.45 -12.12
C HIS A 73 1.86 11.97 -12.14
N GLN A 74 0.74 12.66 -12.02
CA GLN A 74 0.61 14.09 -11.86
C GLN A 74 0.16 14.35 -10.43
N LEU A 75 0.92 15.17 -9.72
CA LEU A 75 0.56 15.68 -8.40
C LEU A 75 -0.19 17.01 -8.55
N ALA A 76 -1.31 17.02 -9.28
CA ALA A 76 -2.05 18.22 -9.67
C ALA A 76 -1.18 19.42 -10.14
N ASP A 77 -0.82 20.33 -9.22
CA ASP A 77 -0.01 21.53 -9.41
C ASP A 77 1.53 21.32 -9.28
N GLY A 78 1.95 20.13 -8.87
CA GLY A 78 3.34 19.72 -8.74
C GLY A 78 3.98 20.09 -7.40
N ASP A 79 3.22 20.61 -6.44
CA ASP A 79 3.68 20.90 -5.09
C ASP A 79 3.01 19.96 -4.08
N LEU A 80 3.74 19.62 -3.02
CA LEU A 80 3.21 18.84 -1.91
C LEU A 80 2.92 19.82 -0.79
N SER A 81 1.83 20.57 -0.99
CA SER A 81 1.51 21.79 -0.25
C SER A 81 0.48 21.57 0.85
N ASN A 82 -0.22 20.44 0.81
CA ASN A 82 -1.23 20.06 1.77
C ASN A 82 -1.28 18.54 2.02
N ILE A 83 -2.09 18.14 2.99
CA ILE A 83 -2.14 16.77 3.47
C ILE A 83 -2.72 15.78 2.45
N MET A 84 -3.75 16.19 1.69
CA MET A 84 -4.35 15.34 0.64
C MET A 84 -3.38 15.08 -0.51
N GLU A 85 -2.55 16.08 -0.85
CA GLU A 85 -1.50 15.92 -1.86
C GLU A 85 -0.41 14.94 -1.42
N SER A 86 -0.29 14.65 -0.12
CA SER A 86 0.77 13.77 0.38
C SER A 86 0.50 12.27 0.20
N ASP A 87 -0.76 11.90 -0.07
CA ASP A 87 -1.19 10.50 -0.08
C ASP A 87 -0.88 9.78 -1.42
N GLY A 88 -0.68 10.55 -2.49
CA GLY A 88 -0.42 10.03 -3.84
C GLY A 88 -1.63 9.32 -4.45
N ALA A 89 -1.37 8.52 -5.49
CA ALA A 89 -2.40 7.74 -6.17
C ALA A 89 -2.07 6.25 -6.21
N GLY A 90 -3.12 5.42 -6.15
CA GLY A 90 -3.06 3.97 -6.28
C GLY A 90 -3.39 3.46 -7.68
N GLY A 91 -3.73 2.18 -7.74
CA GLY A 91 -4.16 1.48 -8.94
C GLY A 91 -4.74 0.12 -8.59
N VAL A 92 -5.29 -0.56 -9.59
CA VAL A 92 -5.89 -1.88 -9.44
C VAL A 92 -5.45 -2.78 -10.60
N VAL A 93 -5.38 -4.08 -10.32
CA VAL A 93 -5.06 -5.13 -11.27
C VAL A 93 -6.29 -6.02 -11.41
N PHE A 94 -6.84 -6.15 -12.61
CA PHE A 94 -8.06 -6.89 -12.89
C PHE A 94 -8.11 -7.28 -14.37
N ASP A 95 -8.91 -8.28 -14.73
CA ASP A 95 -9.16 -8.65 -16.12
C ASP A 95 -10.28 -7.75 -16.69
N CYS A 96 -9.93 -6.82 -17.58
CA CYS A 96 -10.87 -5.79 -18.04
C CYS A 96 -11.70 -6.22 -19.25
N ASP A 97 -11.29 -7.27 -19.97
CA ASP A 97 -11.95 -7.73 -21.20
C ASP A 97 -12.28 -9.23 -21.23
N GLY A 98 -12.09 -9.93 -20.10
CA GLY A 98 -12.47 -11.33 -19.91
C GLY A 98 -11.55 -12.31 -20.63
N ASP A 99 -10.34 -11.91 -21.03
CA ASP A 99 -9.41 -12.77 -21.75
C ASP A 99 -8.55 -13.68 -20.84
N GLY A 100 -8.73 -13.55 -19.52
CA GLY A 100 -8.04 -14.31 -18.48
C GLY A 100 -6.66 -13.77 -18.13
N LEU A 101 -6.24 -12.64 -18.72
CA LEU A 101 -5.01 -11.94 -18.39
C LEU A 101 -5.33 -10.73 -17.49
N LEU A 102 -4.55 -10.57 -16.43
CA LEU A 102 -4.72 -9.40 -15.56
C LEU A 102 -4.11 -8.16 -16.20
N ASP A 103 -4.93 -7.12 -16.32
CA ASP A 103 -4.61 -5.78 -16.80
C ASP A 103 -4.27 -4.84 -15.65
N LEU A 104 -3.80 -3.64 -15.99
CA LEU A 104 -3.38 -2.64 -15.02
C LEU A 104 -4.13 -1.32 -15.20
N TYR A 105 -4.78 -0.84 -14.14
CA TYR A 105 -5.34 0.49 -14.10
C TYR A 105 -4.63 1.37 -13.08
N LEU A 106 -4.06 2.50 -13.52
CA LEU A 106 -3.31 3.45 -12.70
C LEU A 106 -4.06 4.78 -12.57
N VAL A 107 -4.24 5.23 -11.34
CA VAL A 107 -5.01 6.44 -11.02
C VAL A 107 -4.12 7.67 -11.03
N ASN A 108 -4.68 8.80 -11.47
CA ASN A 108 -3.97 10.07 -11.56
C ASN A 108 -4.71 11.18 -10.80
N SER A 109 -3.93 12.10 -10.22
CA SER A 109 -4.44 13.19 -9.39
C SER A 109 -4.44 14.48 -10.21
N GLY A 110 -5.57 14.77 -10.86
CA GLY A 110 -5.74 15.98 -11.64
C GLY A 110 -5.92 17.23 -10.76
N PRO A 111 -5.84 18.43 -11.36
CA PRO A 111 -6.22 19.67 -10.68
C PRO A 111 -7.61 19.56 -10.05
N ALA A 112 -7.71 19.88 -8.77
CA ALA A 112 -8.97 19.90 -8.03
C ALA A 112 -9.16 21.27 -7.36
N PRO A 113 -10.34 21.90 -7.52
CA PRO A 113 -10.68 23.10 -6.76
C PRO A 113 -10.48 22.86 -5.27
N VAL A 114 -10.03 23.88 -4.54
CA VAL A 114 -9.79 23.85 -3.08
C VAL A 114 -8.52 23.07 -2.68
N LEU A 115 -8.13 22.00 -3.38
CA LEU A 115 -6.91 21.24 -3.08
C LEU A 115 -5.65 21.85 -3.69
N SER A 116 -5.65 22.04 -5.01
CA SER A 116 -4.44 22.41 -5.76
C SER A 116 -4.53 23.82 -6.32
N ASP A 117 -3.44 24.58 -6.31
CA ASP A 117 -3.32 25.89 -6.97
C ASP A 117 -2.66 25.74 -8.36
N ALA A 118 -3.17 24.78 -9.13
CA ALA A 118 -2.63 24.47 -10.45
C ALA A 118 -2.85 25.66 -11.40
N PRO A 119 -1.82 26.05 -12.19
CA PRO A 119 -2.01 27.05 -13.24
C PRO A 119 -3.19 26.69 -14.14
N PRO A 120 -4.03 27.67 -14.58
CA PRO A 120 -5.23 27.38 -15.38
C PRO A 120 -4.98 26.59 -16.67
N GLU A 121 -3.76 26.64 -17.22
CA GLU A 121 -3.31 25.90 -18.38
C GLU A 121 -2.88 24.45 -18.10
N THR A 122 -2.90 24.02 -16.84
CA THR A 122 -2.49 22.68 -16.43
C THR A 122 -3.46 21.65 -17.00
N VAL A 123 -2.98 20.89 -17.99
CA VAL A 123 -3.74 19.78 -18.57
C VAL A 123 -3.70 18.59 -17.61
N ARG A 124 -4.87 18.10 -17.21
CA ARG A 124 -4.99 16.85 -16.44
C ARG A 124 -4.43 15.68 -17.26
N ARG A 125 -3.54 14.91 -16.67
CA ARG A 125 -3.14 13.59 -17.17
C ARG A 125 -4.23 12.58 -16.81
N PRO A 126 -4.63 11.70 -17.74
CA PRO A 126 -5.68 10.74 -17.46
C PRO A 126 -5.17 9.66 -16.50
N ASN A 127 -6.12 8.96 -15.88
CA ASN A 127 -5.89 7.61 -15.40
C ASN A 127 -5.52 6.74 -16.61
N ARG A 128 -4.86 5.60 -16.41
CA ARG A 128 -4.43 4.75 -17.53
C ARG A 128 -4.89 3.31 -17.34
N LEU A 129 -5.56 2.75 -18.34
CA LEU A 129 -5.82 1.32 -18.47
C LEU A 129 -4.82 0.71 -19.47
N TYR A 130 -4.04 -0.25 -19.00
CA TYR A 130 -3.05 -1.00 -19.75
C TYR A 130 -3.50 -2.45 -19.88
N ARG A 131 -3.87 -2.85 -21.08
CA ARG A 131 -4.25 -4.22 -21.39
C ARG A 131 -3.02 -5.10 -21.54
N ASN A 132 -2.99 -6.25 -20.89
CA ASN A 132 -1.92 -7.23 -20.91
C ASN A 132 -1.99 -8.11 -22.16
N HIS A 133 -0.85 -8.34 -22.83
CA HIS A 133 -0.76 -9.25 -23.98
C HIS A 133 -0.37 -10.69 -23.60
N GLY A 134 -0.04 -10.94 -22.32
CA GLY A 134 0.36 -12.27 -21.81
C GLY A 134 1.83 -12.60 -22.05
N ASP A 135 2.58 -11.74 -22.73
CA ASP A 135 4.01 -11.87 -22.99
C ASP A 135 4.88 -10.91 -22.15
N GLY A 136 4.25 -10.22 -21.20
CA GLY A 136 4.89 -9.19 -20.36
C GLY A 136 4.85 -7.79 -20.97
N SER A 137 4.25 -7.62 -22.15
CA SER A 137 3.94 -6.31 -22.73
C SER A 137 2.48 -5.89 -22.51
N PHE A 138 2.26 -4.58 -22.51
CA PHE A 138 0.98 -3.95 -22.28
C PHE A 138 0.67 -2.90 -23.35
N GLU A 139 -0.61 -2.73 -23.64
CA GLU A 139 -1.16 -1.72 -24.55
C GLU A 139 -2.08 -0.75 -23.81
N ASP A 140 -1.87 0.54 -24.01
CA ASP A 140 -2.77 1.55 -23.47
C ASP A 140 -4.12 1.53 -24.20
N ARG A 141 -5.18 1.24 -23.45
CA ARG A 141 -6.57 1.17 -23.90
C ARG A 141 -7.45 2.28 -23.35
N THR A 142 -6.88 3.23 -22.59
CA THR A 142 -7.62 4.23 -21.81
C THR A 142 -8.72 4.97 -22.59
N GLU A 143 -8.38 5.50 -23.77
CA GLU A 143 -9.32 6.32 -24.56
C GLU A 143 -10.45 5.47 -25.17
N ILE A 144 -10.12 4.29 -25.67
CA ILE A 144 -11.08 3.37 -26.30
C ILE A 144 -12.01 2.78 -25.23
N ALA A 145 -11.46 2.45 -24.06
CA ALA A 145 -12.20 1.91 -22.94
C ALA A 145 -13.09 2.95 -22.24
N GLY A 146 -12.82 4.25 -22.41
CA GLY A 146 -13.63 5.32 -21.80
C GLY A 146 -13.33 5.59 -20.32
N VAL A 147 -12.19 5.14 -19.81
CA VAL A 147 -11.84 5.16 -18.36
C VAL A 147 -10.75 6.19 -18.01
N ALA A 148 -10.66 7.30 -18.74
CA ALA A 148 -9.67 8.34 -18.46
C ALA A 148 -9.83 9.00 -17.07
N GLY A 149 -11.01 8.86 -16.45
CA GLY A 149 -11.36 9.44 -15.16
C GLY A 149 -11.36 10.97 -15.15
N HIS A 150 -11.66 11.55 -13.99
CA HIS A 150 -11.61 12.99 -13.74
C HIS A 150 -11.35 13.27 -12.26
N GLY A 151 -11.06 14.52 -11.93
CA GLY A 151 -10.79 14.94 -10.54
C GLY A 151 -9.40 14.53 -10.04
N PHE A 152 -9.26 14.62 -8.71
CA PHE A 152 -8.07 14.21 -7.96
C PHE A 152 -8.28 12.79 -7.44
N GLY A 153 -7.77 11.80 -8.17
CA GLY A 153 -7.90 10.40 -7.80
C GLY A 153 -6.89 9.98 -6.74
N THR A 154 -7.32 9.11 -5.83
CA THR A 154 -6.54 8.59 -4.71
C THR A 154 -6.30 7.08 -4.88
N THR A 155 -7.29 6.31 -5.30
CA THR A 155 -7.12 4.88 -5.60
C THR A 155 -8.20 4.34 -6.53
N ALA A 156 -8.16 3.05 -6.83
CA ALA A 156 -9.21 2.33 -7.54
C ALA A 156 -9.47 0.96 -6.88
N ALA A 157 -10.67 0.44 -7.10
CA ALA A 157 -11.07 -0.92 -6.77
C ALA A 157 -11.80 -1.52 -7.97
N ALA A 158 -11.83 -2.85 -8.08
CA ALA A 158 -12.48 -3.54 -9.19
C ALA A 158 -13.25 -4.75 -8.65
N ALA A 159 -14.48 -4.93 -9.12
CA ALA A 159 -15.37 -6.04 -8.76
C ALA A 159 -16.53 -6.10 -9.76
N ASP A 160 -17.10 -7.27 -9.97
CA ASP A 160 -18.37 -7.47 -10.68
C ASP A 160 -19.51 -7.10 -9.71
N TYR A 161 -19.94 -5.84 -9.70
CA TYR A 161 -20.90 -5.36 -8.68
C TYR A 161 -22.35 -5.67 -9.06
N ASP A 162 -22.63 -5.91 -10.34
CA ASP A 162 -23.97 -6.17 -10.86
C ASP A 162 -24.19 -7.64 -11.29
N ASN A 163 -23.23 -8.52 -10.96
CA ASN A 163 -23.27 -9.96 -11.15
C ASN A 163 -23.51 -10.35 -12.63
N ASP A 164 -23.03 -9.55 -13.58
CA ASP A 164 -23.17 -9.83 -15.00
C ASP A 164 -22.03 -10.68 -15.58
N GLY A 165 -20.97 -10.87 -14.78
CA GLY A 165 -19.78 -11.66 -15.11
C GLY A 165 -18.60 -10.84 -15.61
N ASP A 166 -18.76 -9.53 -15.79
CA ASP A 166 -17.72 -8.62 -16.22
C ASP A 166 -17.23 -7.77 -15.04
N THR A 167 -15.90 -7.62 -14.87
CA THR A 167 -15.37 -6.85 -13.74
C THR A 167 -15.50 -5.35 -13.99
N ASP A 168 -16.20 -4.66 -13.10
CA ASP A 168 -16.36 -3.20 -13.11
C ASP A 168 -15.23 -2.47 -12.37
N LEU A 169 -15.18 -1.15 -12.56
CA LEU A 169 -14.09 -0.32 -12.05
C LEU A 169 -14.64 0.86 -11.23
N LEU A 170 -14.21 0.95 -9.98
CA LEU A 170 -14.42 2.11 -9.11
C LEU A 170 -13.14 2.95 -9.03
N VAL A 171 -13.25 4.25 -9.27
CA VAL A 171 -12.19 5.23 -8.97
C VAL A 171 -12.59 6.04 -7.75
N VAL A 172 -11.72 6.09 -6.75
CA VAL A 172 -11.91 6.90 -5.56
C VAL A 172 -11.20 8.24 -5.77
N ASN A 173 -11.91 9.34 -5.48
CA ASN A 173 -11.40 10.69 -5.63
C ASN A 173 -11.54 11.48 -4.31
N PHE A 174 -10.78 12.55 -4.22
CA PHE A 174 -11.26 13.70 -3.45
C PHE A 174 -12.52 14.26 -4.13
N GLY A 175 -13.61 14.37 -3.37
CA GLY A 175 -14.88 14.89 -3.89
C GLY A 175 -15.81 13.83 -4.47
N GLY A 176 -15.67 12.55 -4.07
CA GLY A 176 -16.57 11.48 -4.45
C GLY A 176 -15.88 10.27 -5.09
N VAL A 177 -16.65 9.50 -5.85
CA VAL A 177 -16.17 8.32 -6.59
C VAL A 177 -16.61 8.39 -8.05
N ILE A 178 -16.04 7.54 -8.90
CA ILE A 178 -16.52 7.27 -10.25
C ILE A 178 -16.73 5.76 -10.37
N LEU A 179 -17.95 5.33 -10.69
CA LEU A 179 -18.25 3.93 -10.99
C LEU A 179 -18.37 3.75 -12.49
N PHE A 180 -17.47 2.96 -13.06
CA PHE A 180 -17.43 2.55 -14.45
C PHE A 180 -17.96 1.13 -14.57
N GLN A 181 -19.16 0.99 -15.14
CA GLN A 181 -19.73 -0.32 -15.48
C GLN A 181 -19.06 -0.85 -16.74
N ASN A 182 -18.60 -2.10 -16.72
CA ASN A 182 -18.05 -2.78 -17.89
C ASN A 182 -19.19 -3.16 -18.86
N ASN A 183 -18.96 -3.02 -20.17
CA ASN A 183 -19.95 -3.40 -21.18
C ASN A 183 -19.73 -4.82 -21.75
N GLY A 184 -18.75 -5.57 -21.22
CA GLY A 184 -18.38 -6.92 -21.67
C GLY A 184 -17.56 -6.98 -22.96
N ASP A 185 -17.07 -5.83 -23.43
CA ASP A 185 -16.25 -5.71 -24.63
C ASP A 185 -14.94 -4.93 -24.40
N GLY A 186 -14.54 -4.77 -23.13
CA GLY A 186 -13.38 -3.98 -22.72
C GLY A 186 -13.62 -2.46 -22.76
N THR A 187 -14.86 -2.03 -22.98
CA THR A 187 -15.29 -0.63 -22.82
C THR A 187 -16.15 -0.45 -21.59
N PHE A 188 -16.15 0.77 -21.05
CA PHE A 188 -16.85 1.09 -19.81
C PHE A 188 -17.76 2.29 -19.97
N LYS A 189 -18.76 2.36 -19.09
CA LYS A 189 -19.68 3.48 -18.99
C LYS A 189 -19.68 4.03 -17.57
N ASP A 190 -19.54 5.35 -17.44
CA ASP A 190 -19.75 6.02 -16.15
C ASP A 190 -21.23 5.94 -15.74
N VAL A 191 -21.50 5.22 -14.65
CA VAL A 191 -22.82 5.01 -14.05
C VAL A 191 -22.91 5.62 -12.65
N THR A 192 -21.96 6.46 -12.25
CA THR A 192 -21.89 7.05 -10.89
C THR A 192 -23.21 7.69 -10.44
N ALA A 193 -23.74 8.59 -11.26
CA ALA A 193 -24.99 9.29 -10.97
C ALA A 193 -26.23 8.37 -10.98
N PRO A 194 -26.48 7.55 -12.02
CA PRO A 194 -27.62 6.62 -11.99
C PRO A 194 -27.51 5.55 -10.89
N ALA A 195 -26.30 5.16 -10.48
CA ALA A 195 -26.07 4.25 -9.36
C ALA A 195 -26.33 4.89 -7.98
N GLY A 196 -26.53 6.21 -7.90
CA GLY A 196 -26.80 6.93 -6.65
C GLY A 196 -25.56 7.32 -5.83
N LEU A 197 -24.37 7.22 -6.41
CA LEU A 197 -23.09 7.49 -5.73
C LEU A 197 -22.66 8.96 -5.86
N THR A 198 -23.42 9.88 -5.28
CA THR A 198 -23.26 11.34 -5.52
C THR A 198 -22.76 12.16 -4.32
N HIS A 199 -21.89 11.61 -3.46
CA HIS A 199 -21.31 12.36 -2.34
C HIS A 199 -20.04 13.14 -2.75
N ASP A 200 -19.67 14.14 -1.94
CA ASP A 200 -18.53 15.05 -2.18
C ASP A 200 -17.40 14.93 -1.13
N ARG A 201 -17.41 13.85 -0.35
CA ARG A 201 -16.39 13.55 0.68
C ARG A 201 -15.01 13.25 0.09
N ALA A 202 -13.98 13.39 0.93
CA ALA A 202 -12.59 13.09 0.60
C ALA A 202 -12.30 11.59 0.68
N GLY A 203 -12.63 10.85 -0.38
CA GLY A 203 -12.37 9.41 -0.47
C GLY A 203 -10.89 9.10 -0.59
N ILE A 204 -10.41 8.11 0.15
CA ILE A 204 -9.00 7.69 0.17
C ILE A 204 -8.80 6.22 -0.18
N SER A 205 -9.81 5.39 0.12
CA SER A 205 -9.79 3.96 -0.11
C SER A 205 -11.21 3.43 -0.23
N ALA A 206 -11.39 2.27 -0.84
CA ALA A 206 -12.67 1.61 -0.96
C ALA A 206 -12.48 0.09 -1.08
N THR A 207 -13.50 -0.66 -0.70
CA THR A 207 -13.57 -2.11 -0.94
C THR A 207 -15.00 -2.50 -1.23
N PHE A 208 -15.15 -3.50 -2.10
CA PHE A 208 -16.41 -4.21 -2.28
C PHE A 208 -16.47 -5.38 -1.29
N LEU A 209 -17.66 -5.67 -0.76
CA LEU A 209 -17.94 -6.80 0.11
C LEU A 209 -19.43 -7.13 0.09
N ASP A 210 -19.82 -8.38 0.31
CA ASP A 210 -21.22 -8.74 0.54
C ASP A 210 -21.50 -8.65 2.06
N ALA A 211 -21.91 -7.47 2.54
CA ALA A 211 -21.96 -7.19 3.98
C ALA A 211 -23.15 -7.87 4.66
N ASP A 212 -24.29 -8.00 3.99
CA ASP A 212 -25.50 -8.63 4.53
C ASP A 212 -25.79 -10.03 3.96
N ARG A 213 -24.86 -10.57 3.17
CA ARG A 213 -24.90 -11.91 2.58
C ARG A 213 -26.10 -12.12 1.65
N ASP A 214 -26.52 -11.07 0.97
CA ASP A 214 -27.62 -11.12 0.01
C ASP A 214 -27.18 -11.48 -1.43
N GLY A 215 -25.87 -11.66 -1.63
CA GLY A 215 -25.25 -12.05 -2.90
C GLY A 215 -24.93 -10.87 -3.82
N TRP A 216 -25.13 -9.64 -3.37
CA TRP A 216 -24.73 -8.43 -4.08
C TRP A 216 -23.57 -7.76 -3.36
N LEU A 217 -22.56 -7.35 -4.12
CA LEU A 217 -21.43 -6.65 -3.52
C LEU A 217 -21.84 -5.21 -3.17
N ASP A 218 -21.82 -4.93 -1.86
CA ASP A 218 -21.90 -3.60 -1.27
C ASP A 218 -20.58 -2.85 -1.44
N LEU A 219 -20.63 -1.54 -1.27
CA LEU A 219 -19.47 -0.65 -1.42
C LEU A 219 -19.18 0.10 -0.12
N PHE A 220 -18.02 -0.16 0.49
CA PHE A 220 -17.48 0.67 1.56
C PHE A 220 -16.50 1.69 1.00
N VAL A 221 -16.70 2.97 1.32
CA VAL A 221 -15.78 4.07 1.00
C VAL A 221 -15.18 4.64 2.28
N ALA A 222 -13.86 4.52 2.41
CA ALA A 222 -13.08 5.13 3.46
C ALA A 222 -12.85 6.61 3.13
N ASN A 223 -13.17 7.51 4.06
CA ASN A 223 -12.95 8.94 3.89
C ASN A 223 -11.87 9.43 4.86
N TYR A 224 -10.97 10.27 4.36
CA TYR A 224 -9.81 10.71 5.13
C TYR A 224 -10.19 11.77 6.17
N LEU A 225 -10.52 12.99 5.75
CA LEU A 225 -10.83 14.09 6.66
C LEU A 225 -11.62 15.19 5.96
N VAL A 226 -12.21 16.10 6.73
CA VAL A 226 -12.83 17.30 6.18
C VAL A 226 -11.72 18.31 5.88
N PHE A 227 -11.31 18.36 4.62
CA PHE A 227 -10.22 19.26 4.20
C PHE A 227 -10.68 20.72 4.22
N ASP A 228 -9.88 21.58 4.87
CA ASP A 228 -10.05 23.03 4.86
C ASP A 228 -8.73 23.72 4.47
N PRO A 229 -8.65 24.38 3.29
CA PRO A 229 -7.44 25.04 2.84
C PRO A 229 -7.04 26.25 3.71
N ALA A 230 -7.95 26.76 4.56
CA ALA A 230 -7.67 27.85 5.49
C ALA A 230 -6.81 27.40 6.68
N ILE A 231 -6.75 26.10 6.98
CA ILE A 231 -5.93 25.55 8.05
C ILE A 231 -4.46 25.58 7.60
N LYS A 232 -3.63 26.31 8.34
CA LYS A 232 -2.20 26.52 8.05
C LYS A 232 -1.32 25.97 9.17
N PRO A 233 -0.05 25.60 8.89
CA PRO A 233 0.85 25.12 9.92
C PRO A 233 0.95 26.11 11.08
N ALA A 234 1.08 25.59 12.29
CA ALA A 234 1.29 26.42 13.47
C ALA A 234 2.52 27.34 13.27
N GLN A 235 2.45 28.57 13.79
CA GLN A 235 3.53 29.54 13.65
C GLN A 235 4.85 28.98 14.18
N GLY A 236 5.88 28.97 13.33
CA GLY A 236 7.20 28.41 13.65
C GLY A 236 7.34 26.90 13.42
N SER A 237 6.29 26.22 12.95
CA SER A 237 6.39 24.85 12.45
C SER A 237 7.33 24.79 11.25
N LYS A 238 8.09 23.69 11.14
CA LYS A 238 8.87 23.34 9.95
C LYS A 238 8.13 22.39 9.02
N ALA A 239 6.97 21.89 9.43
CA ALA A 239 6.15 21.04 8.59
C ALA A 239 5.61 21.86 7.42
N PRO A 240 5.67 21.33 6.18
CA PRO A 240 5.17 22.05 4.99
C PRO A 240 3.66 22.34 5.07
N TYR A 241 2.89 21.45 5.72
CA TYR A 241 1.44 21.57 5.92
C TYR A 241 1.01 21.06 7.31
N PRO A 242 -0.21 21.37 7.77
CA PRO A 242 -0.77 20.82 9.02
C PRO A 242 -0.93 19.31 8.94
N GLY A 243 -0.69 18.62 10.05
CA GLY A 243 -0.97 17.18 10.15
C GLY A 243 -2.47 16.86 10.27
N PRO A 244 -2.83 15.57 10.25
CA PRO A 244 -4.22 15.10 10.16
C PRO A 244 -5.11 15.61 11.30
N LEU A 245 -4.55 15.69 12.51
CA LEU A 245 -5.25 16.14 13.71
C LEU A 245 -5.60 17.64 13.72
N ALA A 246 -5.14 18.41 12.73
CA ALA A 246 -5.56 19.80 12.55
C ALA A 246 -6.94 19.93 11.89
N TYR A 247 -7.41 18.89 11.20
CA TYR A 247 -8.66 18.87 10.45
C TYR A 247 -9.75 18.13 11.21
N ASP A 248 -11.02 18.42 10.92
CA ASP A 248 -12.14 17.64 11.44
C ASP A 248 -12.17 16.23 10.81
N PRO A 249 -12.57 15.20 11.58
CA PRO A 249 -12.72 13.85 11.05
C PRO A 249 -13.88 13.78 10.04
N GLU A 250 -13.78 12.87 9.07
CA GLU A 250 -14.87 12.58 8.12
C GLU A 250 -15.37 11.15 8.33
N PHE A 251 -16.66 10.91 8.13
CA PHE A 251 -17.23 9.58 8.29
C PHE A 251 -16.98 8.71 7.06
N ASN A 252 -16.68 7.43 7.30
CA ASN A 252 -16.75 6.40 6.26
C ASN A 252 -18.21 6.18 5.83
N VAL A 253 -18.39 5.62 4.64
CA VAL A 253 -19.71 5.40 4.05
C VAL A 253 -19.85 3.94 3.65
N LEU A 254 -20.99 3.34 3.95
CA LEU A 254 -21.38 2.03 3.45
C LEU A 254 -22.61 2.18 2.55
N TYR A 255 -22.45 1.72 1.32
CA TYR A 255 -23.48 1.69 0.30
C TYR A 255 -23.96 0.26 0.09
N ARG A 256 -25.21 -0.02 0.48
CA ARG A 256 -25.83 -1.31 0.19
C ARG A 256 -26.27 -1.38 -1.26
N ASN A 257 -25.88 -2.42 -1.98
CA ASN A 257 -26.30 -2.66 -3.35
C ASN A 257 -27.75 -3.17 -3.38
N ARG A 258 -28.60 -2.59 -4.22
CA ARG A 258 -30.03 -2.98 -4.32
C ARG A 258 -30.28 -4.12 -5.30
N GLY A 259 -29.26 -4.57 -6.03
CA GLY A 259 -29.36 -5.59 -7.07
C GLY A 259 -30.04 -5.12 -8.37
N ASP A 260 -30.26 -3.80 -8.51
CA ASP A 260 -30.82 -3.17 -9.71
C ASP A 260 -29.85 -2.16 -10.36
N GLY A 261 -28.57 -2.25 -10.01
CA GLY A 261 -27.51 -1.33 -10.44
C GLY A 261 -27.44 -0.03 -9.62
N THR A 262 -28.21 0.09 -8.54
CA THR A 262 -28.20 1.26 -7.65
C THR A 262 -27.80 0.92 -6.22
N PHE A 263 -27.33 1.94 -5.48
CA PHE A 263 -26.89 1.82 -4.11
C PHE A 263 -27.75 2.64 -3.13
N GLU A 264 -27.79 2.18 -1.88
CA GLU A 264 -28.39 2.85 -0.73
C GLU A 264 -27.32 3.22 0.30
N ASP A 265 -27.23 4.49 0.71
CA ASP A 265 -26.41 4.86 1.87
C ASP A 265 -27.05 4.28 3.15
N VAL A 266 -26.43 3.25 3.72
CA VAL A 266 -26.85 2.59 4.97
C VAL A 266 -25.90 2.92 6.12
N SER A 267 -25.07 3.95 6.01
CA SER A 267 -23.96 4.23 6.94
C SER A 267 -24.42 4.42 8.38
N GLU A 268 -25.56 5.11 8.58
CA GLU A 268 -26.12 5.34 9.91
C GLU A 268 -26.67 4.03 10.52
N THR A 269 -27.42 3.26 9.75
CA THR A 269 -28.11 2.05 10.23
C THR A 269 -27.18 0.84 10.35
N SER A 270 -26.09 0.82 9.60
CA SER A 270 -25.05 -0.22 9.67
C SER A 270 -24.09 -0.02 10.83
N GLY A 271 -24.07 1.14 11.51
CA GLY A 271 -23.12 1.39 12.61
C GLY A 271 -21.70 1.76 12.15
N ILE A 272 -21.47 1.94 10.85
CA ILE A 272 -20.16 2.25 10.28
C ILE A 272 -19.65 3.66 10.61
N ARG A 273 -20.56 4.56 11.02
CA ARG A 273 -20.26 5.97 11.35
C ARG A 273 -19.60 6.11 12.72
N VAL A 274 -18.42 5.52 12.88
CA VAL A 274 -17.59 5.68 14.07
C VAL A 274 -16.94 7.08 14.07
N PRO A 275 -17.12 7.90 15.12
CA PRO A 275 -16.61 9.27 15.13
C PRO A 275 -15.10 9.36 15.40
N GLY A 276 -14.45 10.39 14.87
CA GLY A 276 -13.07 10.75 15.26
C GLY A 276 -11.95 10.10 14.44
N HIS A 277 -12.30 9.31 13.42
CA HIS A 277 -11.34 8.60 12.59
C HIS A 277 -10.89 9.42 11.38
N ARG A 278 -9.71 9.08 10.85
CA ARG A 278 -9.11 9.71 9.68
C ARG A 278 -8.55 8.63 8.80
N ALA A 279 -9.40 8.02 7.98
CA ALA A 279 -9.06 6.78 7.32
C ALA A 279 -7.94 6.99 6.30
N MET A 280 -7.14 5.94 6.07
CA MET A 280 -6.09 5.90 5.06
C MET A 280 -6.24 4.68 4.14
N SER A 281 -6.73 3.57 4.67
CA SER A 281 -7.03 2.36 3.91
C SER A 281 -8.11 1.54 4.59
N VAL A 282 -8.78 0.71 3.81
CA VAL A 282 -9.70 -0.31 4.28
C VAL A 282 -9.27 -1.68 3.75
N THR A 283 -9.48 -2.72 4.54
CA THR A 283 -9.26 -4.11 4.14
C THR A 283 -10.39 -4.98 4.67
N ALA A 284 -11.07 -5.69 3.76
CA ALA A 284 -12.10 -6.65 4.11
C ALA A 284 -11.50 -8.05 4.33
N PHE A 285 -11.91 -8.71 5.41
CA PHE A 285 -11.47 -10.06 5.78
C PHE A 285 -12.35 -10.60 6.91
N ASP A 286 -12.43 -11.91 7.06
CA ASP A 286 -13.16 -12.60 8.12
C ASP A 286 -12.19 -12.84 9.29
N TYR A 287 -12.14 -11.94 10.28
CA TYR A 287 -11.08 -11.98 11.31
C TYR A 287 -11.34 -13.04 12.38
N ASP A 288 -12.61 -13.36 12.65
CA ASP A 288 -13.03 -14.29 13.68
C ASP A 288 -13.51 -15.65 13.15
N LEU A 289 -13.47 -15.83 11.82
CA LEU A 289 -13.80 -17.06 11.09
C LEU A 289 -15.26 -17.46 11.20
N ASP A 290 -16.17 -16.49 11.30
CA ASP A 290 -17.62 -16.73 11.39
C ASP A 290 -18.33 -16.77 10.02
N GLY A 291 -17.60 -16.47 8.95
CA GLY A 291 -18.04 -16.57 7.57
C GLY A 291 -18.72 -15.31 7.03
N ASP A 292 -18.63 -14.17 7.72
CA ASP A 292 -18.87 -12.87 7.12
C ASP A 292 -17.63 -11.96 7.09
N ALA A 293 -17.67 -10.97 6.21
CA ALA A 293 -16.54 -10.06 6.02
C ALA A 293 -16.62 -8.92 7.03
N ASP A 294 -15.55 -8.77 7.81
CA ASP A 294 -15.26 -7.63 8.66
C ASP A 294 -14.40 -6.60 7.94
N LEU A 295 -14.21 -5.43 8.56
CA LEU A 295 -13.41 -4.35 7.98
C LEU A 295 -12.34 -3.85 8.94
N TYR A 296 -11.07 -3.91 8.53
CA TYR A 296 -10.00 -3.16 9.19
C TYR A 296 -9.80 -1.82 8.50
N VAL A 297 -9.84 -0.72 9.25
CA VAL A 297 -9.58 0.63 8.74
C VAL A 297 -8.33 1.21 9.39
N SER A 298 -7.30 1.44 8.59
CA SER A 298 -6.11 2.17 9.05
C SER A 298 -6.42 3.65 9.17
N ASN A 299 -5.95 4.30 10.24
CA ASN A 299 -6.18 5.71 10.50
C ASN A 299 -4.89 6.51 10.67
N ASP A 300 -4.95 7.78 10.31
CA ASP A 300 -3.82 8.71 10.43
C ASP A 300 -3.87 9.54 11.72
N GLY A 301 -3.03 9.15 12.69
CA GLY A 301 -2.92 9.85 13.97
C GLY A 301 -4.06 9.58 14.96
N THR A 302 -5.00 8.70 14.62
CA THR A 302 -6.06 8.20 15.51
C THR A 302 -6.09 6.67 15.51
N ALA A 303 -6.82 6.07 16.45
CA ALA A 303 -6.85 4.62 16.58
C ALA A 303 -7.41 3.97 15.30
N ASN A 304 -6.83 2.85 14.88
CA ASN A 304 -7.37 2.03 13.78
C ASN A 304 -8.73 1.43 14.21
N LEU A 305 -9.56 1.10 13.23
CA LEU A 305 -10.84 0.41 13.45
C LEU A 305 -10.71 -1.06 13.07
N LEU A 306 -11.41 -1.90 13.81
CA LEU A 306 -11.78 -3.25 13.39
C LEU A 306 -13.29 -3.34 13.57
N LEU A 307 -14.00 -3.25 12.47
CA LEU A 307 -15.45 -3.21 12.41
C LEU A 307 -15.92 -4.65 12.19
N GLN A 308 -16.34 -5.29 13.28
CA GLN A 308 -16.91 -6.63 13.25
C GLN A 308 -18.32 -6.57 12.67
N ASN A 309 -18.59 -7.37 11.65
CA ASN A 309 -19.90 -7.55 11.06
C ASN A 309 -20.71 -8.61 11.84
N ASP A 310 -22.04 -8.55 11.78
CA ASP A 310 -22.93 -9.57 12.37
C ASP A 310 -23.59 -10.47 11.30
N GLY A 311 -23.02 -10.42 10.08
CA GLY A 311 -23.49 -11.06 8.87
C GLY A 311 -24.86 -10.60 8.37
N GLN A 312 -25.35 -9.46 8.86
CA GLN A 312 -26.56 -8.76 8.37
C GLN A 312 -26.24 -7.31 7.93
N GLY A 313 -24.95 -6.97 7.78
CA GLY A 313 -24.49 -5.63 7.42
C GLY A 313 -24.51 -4.64 8.58
N HIS A 314 -24.53 -5.12 9.82
CA HIS A 314 -24.37 -4.27 11.01
C HIS A 314 -22.98 -4.46 11.63
N PHE A 315 -22.30 -3.35 11.84
CA PHE A 315 -20.91 -3.31 12.26
C PHE A 315 -20.77 -2.73 13.66
N LYS A 316 -19.80 -3.28 14.40
CA LYS A 316 -19.36 -2.78 15.69
C LYS A 316 -17.84 -2.65 15.72
N ASP A 317 -17.33 -1.49 16.13
CA ASP A 317 -15.90 -1.35 16.41
C ASP A 317 -15.50 -2.18 17.64
N VAL A 318 -14.54 -3.08 17.42
CA VAL A 318 -13.92 -3.97 18.43
C VAL A 318 -12.40 -3.82 18.47
N ALA A 319 -11.84 -2.76 17.88
CA ALA A 319 -10.38 -2.57 17.74
C ALA A 319 -9.65 -2.50 19.09
N LEU A 320 -10.30 -1.98 20.13
CA LEU A 320 -9.72 -1.87 21.46
C LEU A 320 -9.70 -3.23 22.16
N GLU A 321 -10.80 -3.98 22.06
CA GLU A 321 -10.97 -5.30 22.64
C GLU A 321 -10.00 -6.32 22.04
N THR A 322 -9.78 -6.22 20.73
CA THR A 322 -8.87 -7.09 19.95
C THR A 322 -7.42 -6.60 19.93
N GLY A 323 -7.15 -5.39 20.43
CA GLY A 323 -5.80 -4.85 20.57
C GLY A 323 -5.16 -4.33 19.27
N VAL A 324 -5.93 -4.23 18.17
CA VAL A 324 -5.44 -3.80 16.85
C VAL A 324 -5.61 -2.29 16.60
N GLY A 325 -6.28 -1.57 17.52
CA GLY A 325 -6.50 -0.12 17.40
C GLY A 325 -5.24 0.73 17.62
N PHE A 326 -4.22 0.20 18.29
CA PHE A 326 -2.98 0.90 18.61
C PHE A 326 -1.75 0.03 18.32
N ASN A 327 -0.58 0.63 18.21
CA ASN A 327 0.67 -0.15 18.13
C ASN A 327 1.05 -0.76 19.49
N GLY A 328 2.11 -1.58 19.52
CA GLY A 328 2.60 -2.24 20.74
C GLY A 328 3.09 -1.30 21.86
N PHE A 329 3.11 0.01 21.63
CA PHE A 329 3.40 1.05 22.64
C PHE A 329 2.14 1.81 23.08
N GLY A 330 0.95 1.42 22.63
CA GLY A 330 -0.32 2.10 22.91
C GLY A 330 -0.47 3.43 22.16
N LYS A 331 0.19 3.60 21.01
CA LYS A 331 0.12 4.83 20.21
C LYS A 331 -0.71 4.64 18.94
N ALA A 332 -1.52 5.66 18.67
CA ALA A 332 -2.24 5.86 17.42
C ALA A 332 -1.32 6.60 16.43
N ASP A 333 -0.29 5.90 15.95
CA ASP A 333 0.59 6.43 14.91
C ASP A 333 -0.10 6.34 13.55
N GLY A 334 0.29 7.20 12.60
CA GLY A 334 -0.28 7.22 11.25
C GLY A 334 -0.09 5.89 10.52
N SER A 335 -1.18 5.14 10.41
CA SER A 335 -1.22 3.82 9.74
C SER A 335 -1.72 4.00 8.31
N MET A 336 -0.98 3.46 7.34
CA MET A 336 -1.20 3.75 5.91
C MET A 336 -1.92 2.59 5.20
N GLY A 337 -1.56 1.36 5.52
CA GLY A 337 -2.06 0.15 4.88
C GLY A 337 -2.08 -1.04 5.83
N ALA A 338 -3.00 -1.97 5.64
CA ALA A 338 -2.98 -3.28 6.27
C ALA A 338 -2.90 -4.37 5.19
N CYS A 339 -2.09 -5.40 5.44
CA CYS A 339 -2.05 -6.62 4.64
C CYS A 339 -2.45 -7.80 5.52
N ILE A 340 -3.29 -8.68 4.98
CA ILE A 340 -3.73 -9.90 5.66
C ILE A 340 -2.85 -11.08 5.22
N GLY A 341 -2.51 -11.95 6.15
CA GLY A 341 -1.89 -13.23 5.84
C GLY A 341 -1.79 -14.11 7.07
N ASP A 342 -1.66 -15.41 6.89
CA ASP A 342 -1.34 -16.36 7.97
C ASP A 342 0.19 -16.52 8.00
N VAL A 343 0.86 -15.78 8.89
CA VAL A 343 2.33 -15.73 8.88
C VAL A 343 2.99 -16.81 9.73
N ASP A 344 2.23 -17.46 10.61
CA ASP A 344 2.71 -18.51 11.50
C ASP A 344 2.13 -19.91 11.22
N GLY A 345 1.18 -20.01 10.28
CA GLY A 345 0.61 -21.25 9.76
C GLY A 345 -0.51 -21.80 10.64
N ASP A 346 -1.16 -20.97 11.47
CA ASP A 346 -2.21 -21.39 12.39
C ASP A 346 -3.63 -21.34 11.80
N THR A 347 -3.74 -20.95 10.52
CA THR A 347 -4.99 -20.78 9.75
C THR A 347 -5.88 -19.62 10.18
N ARG A 348 -5.37 -18.71 11.02
CA ARG A 348 -6.04 -17.46 11.37
C ARG A 348 -5.41 -16.29 10.60
N PRO A 349 -6.20 -15.26 10.27
CA PRO A 349 -5.66 -14.10 9.56
C PRO A 349 -4.90 -13.18 10.52
N ASP A 350 -3.62 -12.95 10.24
CA ASP A 350 -2.79 -11.93 10.88
C ASP A 350 -2.81 -10.62 10.09
N LEU A 351 -2.47 -9.52 10.78
CA LEU A 351 -2.44 -8.17 10.21
C LEU A 351 -1.02 -7.60 10.21
N LEU A 352 -0.48 -7.28 9.05
CA LEU A 352 0.69 -6.40 8.93
C LEU A 352 0.25 -4.98 8.58
N VAL A 353 0.40 -4.06 9.53
CA VAL A 353 -0.02 -2.66 9.39
C VAL A 353 1.20 -1.75 9.21
N THR A 354 1.27 -1.05 8.08
CA THR A 354 2.38 -0.15 7.72
C THR A 354 2.15 1.26 8.26
N ARG A 355 3.24 1.94 8.59
CA ARG A 355 3.26 3.32 9.10
C ARG A 355 4.47 4.07 8.57
N PHE A 356 4.53 5.37 8.83
CA PHE A 356 5.74 6.16 8.57
C PHE A 356 6.96 5.61 9.33
N GLY A 357 7.85 4.92 8.61
CA GLY A 357 9.13 4.42 9.09
C GLY A 357 9.07 3.16 9.97
N ASN A 358 7.90 2.57 10.20
CA ASN A 358 7.75 1.32 10.96
C ASN A 358 6.50 0.53 10.54
N ALA A 359 6.30 -0.65 11.13
CA ALA A 359 5.11 -1.47 10.95
C ALA A 359 4.76 -2.21 12.25
N SER A 360 3.50 -2.63 12.40
CA SER A 360 3.08 -3.60 13.41
C SER A 360 2.62 -4.87 12.74
N LEU A 361 3.08 -6.01 13.27
CA LEU A 361 2.48 -7.31 13.01
C LEU A 361 1.59 -7.64 14.21
N TYR A 362 0.30 -7.84 13.96
CA TYR A 362 -0.66 -8.35 14.94
C TYR A 362 -0.91 -9.81 14.62
N LEU A 363 -0.59 -10.69 15.57
CA LEU A 363 -0.87 -12.12 15.45
C LEU A 363 -2.25 -12.40 16.02
N ASN A 364 -3.11 -13.05 15.25
CA ASN A 364 -4.45 -13.40 15.68
C ASN A 364 -4.42 -14.74 16.43
N SER A 365 -4.05 -14.67 17.71
CA SER A 365 -3.99 -15.82 18.60
C SER A 365 -5.12 -15.78 19.64
N ASP A 366 -5.78 -16.91 19.87
CA ASP A 366 -6.82 -17.09 20.91
C ASP A 366 -6.47 -16.53 22.31
#